data_AF-A0A813HHA4-F1
#
_entry.id   AF-A0A813HHA4-F1
#
_cell.length_a   1.000
_cell.length_b   1.000
_cell.length_c   1.000
_cell.angle_alpha   90.00
_cell.angle_beta   90.00
_cell.angle_gamma   90.00
#
_symmetry.space_group_name_H-M   'P 1'
#
loop_
_entity.id
_entity.type
_entity.pdbx_description
1 polymer ?
#
loop_
_entity_poly.entity_id
_entity_poly.type
_entity_poly.pdbx_seq_one_letter_code
_entity_poly.pdbx_strand_id
1 'polypeptide(L)'
;MGDPCQIDPETISRWGPHAAARCSKVFWAPPRDVRWCPFRCWRRVASVAGSIVCTTSGYVMLNEHVEHGIFKSYTLHSHWELAGSQARLPNGTADSPLLVFQHIPRTSGDSMQTHLFRDKTSAFSSSSPWPHEFSKKWAETFLPAEDLEKTMEPSTKLIKGYYSRRDLQTIKRSKKVFTFLRHPVERVLSLFHMIKPKCVGVPLDEVTFLEKGNNMCISTFGKLISTCAYPWDYSCTFALNSMTWQLGGDQHCASRSAADANEVLARAKQALEEAAFVGFYETLDADFWALKENIFPGVQLPRYVPAAFWLGAWLSLPRLRVLKFSAGLSDDALDCIRQHLDLDLELYEWALKRFKPDLVLYTSYRGFFWGHPCYTLTLGFLLLLLTSACQYCCRLCGRAAPRESSAARGQPS
;
A
#
# COMPACT_ATOMS: atom_id res chain seq x y z
N MET A 1 -32.32 -22.04 5.57
CA MET A 1 -32.14 -20.68 4.99
C MET A 1 -32.86 -20.70 3.66
N GLY A 2 -33.99 -20.01 3.57
CA GLY A 2 -34.96 -20.13 2.48
C GLY A 2 -34.73 -19.15 1.34
N ASP A 3 -35.08 -19.58 0.13
CA ASP A 3 -35.05 -18.82 -1.11
C ASP A 3 -36.04 -17.63 -1.10
N PRO A 4 -35.62 -16.41 -1.44
CA PRO A 4 -36.51 -15.26 -1.52
C PRO A 4 -36.94 -15.03 -2.99
N CYS A 5 -37.83 -15.86 -3.54
CA CYS A 5 -38.58 -15.53 -4.76
C CYS A 5 -39.67 -16.59 -5.04
N GLN A 6 -40.73 -16.62 -4.24
CA GLN A 6 -42.00 -17.17 -4.69
C GLN A 6 -43.11 -16.21 -4.28
N ILE A 7 -43.69 -15.54 -5.27
CA ILE A 7 -44.92 -14.78 -5.11
C ILE A 7 -46.08 -15.75 -5.28
N ASP A 8 -46.93 -15.79 -4.28
CA ASP A 8 -48.12 -16.64 -4.17
C ASP A 8 -49.15 -16.33 -5.27
N PRO A 9 -49.53 -17.33 -6.10
CA PRO A 9 -50.57 -17.21 -7.14
C PRO A 9 -51.94 -16.75 -6.62
N GLU A 10 -52.27 -16.92 -5.33
CA GLU A 10 -53.56 -16.49 -4.77
C GLU A 10 -53.67 -14.97 -4.58
N THR A 11 -52.56 -14.23 -4.65
CA THR A 11 -52.59 -12.75 -4.54
C THR A 11 -53.13 -12.10 -5.83
N ILE A 12 -53.11 -12.82 -6.96
CA ILE A 12 -53.52 -12.30 -8.27
C ILE A 12 -55.05 -12.42 -8.49
N SER A 13 -55.76 -13.27 -7.73
CA SER A 13 -57.19 -13.54 -7.95
C SER A 13 -58.15 -12.58 -7.22
N ARG A 14 -57.65 -11.68 -6.34
CA ARG A 14 -58.48 -10.69 -5.61
C ARG A 14 -58.80 -9.41 -6.38
N TRP A 15 -58.30 -9.25 -7.61
CA TRP A 15 -58.61 -8.10 -8.46
C TRP A 15 -59.71 -8.50 -9.46
N GLY A 16 -60.95 -8.41 -9.01
CA GLY A 16 -62.13 -8.69 -9.85
C GLY A 16 -62.29 -7.74 -11.05
N PRO A 17 -63.25 -8.01 -11.96
CA PRO A 17 -63.36 -7.40 -13.30
C PRO A 17 -63.66 -5.90 -13.33
N HIS A 18 -63.77 -5.21 -12.19
CA HIS A 18 -64.12 -3.79 -12.11
C HIS A 18 -62.93 -2.81 -12.05
N ALA A 19 -61.68 -3.31 -12.12
CA ALA A 19 -60.49 -2.45 -12.22
C ALA A 19 -60.08 -2.11 -13.67
N ALA A 20 -60.68 -2.75 -14.68
CA ALA A 20 -60.29 -2.58 -16.09
C ALA A 20 -60.99 -1.42 -16.85
N ALA A 21 -61.90 -0.67 -16.20
CA ALA A 21 -62.72 0.34 -16.88
C ALA A 21 -62.55 1.79 -16.37
N ARG A 22 -61.57 2.07 -15.50
CA ARG A 22 -61.28 3.44 -15.00
C ARG A 22 -59.82 3.90 -15.18
N CYS A 23 -59.15 3.40 -16.22
CA CYS A 23 -57.82 3.89 -16.64
C CYS A 23 -57.73 4.24 -18.14
N SER A 24 -58.85 4.57 -18.79
CA SER A 24 -58.88 4.89 -20.24
C SER A 24 -59.18 6.35 -20.57
N LYS A 25 -59.25 7.26 -19.58
CA LYS A 25 -59.48 8.70 -19.83
C LYS A 25 -58.71 9.60 -18.87
N VAL A 26 -57.39 9.48 -18.86
CA VAL A 26 -56.50 10.61 -18.50
C VAL A 26 -55.46 10.73 -19.60
N PHE A 27 -55.59 11.82 -20.34
CA PHE A 27 -54.68 12.37 -21.34
C PHE A 27 -53.20 11.95 -21.18
N TRP A 28 -52.73 11.07 -22.07
CA TRP A 28 -51.36 11.14 -22.58
C TRP A 28 -51.41 11.88 -23.92
N ALA A 29 -51.47 13.21 -23.86
CA ALA A 29 -50.85 13.98 -24.91
C ALA A 29 -49.34 13.90 -24.63
N PRO A 30 -48.52 13.23 -25.48
CA PRO A 30 -47.08 13.34 -25.33
C PRO A 30 -46.74 14.84 -25.42
N PRO A 31 -45.94 15.40 -24.50
CA PRO A 31 -45.54 16.79 -24.61
C PRO A 31 -44.87 16.96 -25.98
N ARG A 32 -45.51 17.73 -26.87
CA ARG A 32 -45.11 17.94 -28.27
C ARG A 32 -43.76 18.66 -28.42
N ASP A 33 -43.06 18.96 -27.33
CA ASP A 33 -41.78 19.67 -27.33
C ASP A 33 -40.68 19.03 -26.47
N VAL A 34 -40.79 17.75 -26.10
CA VAL A 34 -39.60 17.02 -25.61
C VAL A 34 -38.92 16.38 -26.81
N ARG A 35 -38.15 17.18 -27.57
CA ARG A 35 -37.18 16.65 -28.52
C ARG A 35 -36.21 15.75 -27.74
N TRP A 36 -36.46 14.45 -27.77
CA TRP A 36 -35.47 13.45 -27.39
C TRP A 36 -34.25 13.71 -28.27
N CYS A 37 -33.25 14.34 -27.67
CA CYS A 37 -32.04 14.75 -28.36
C CYS A 37 -31.02 13.63 -28.09
N PRO A 38 -30.91 12.61 -28.96
CA PRO A 38 -29.98 11.50 -28.77
C PRO A 38 -28.55 12.00 -28.53
N PHE A 39 -28.20 13.18 -29.07
CA PHE A 39 -26.93 13.86 -28.83
C PHE A 39 -26.62 14.17 -27.36
N ARG A 40 -27.61 14.48 -26.52
CA ARG A 40 -27.36 14.77 -25.09
C ARG A 40 -27.10 13.49 -24.29
N CYS A 41 -27.72 12.37 -24.67
CA CYS A 41 -27.47 11.07 -24.04
C CYS A 41 -26.08 10.54 -24.44
N TRP A 42 -25.72 10.64 -25.73
CA TRP A 42 -24.41 10.27 -26.23
C TRP A 42 -23.27 11.08 -25.62
N ARG A 43 -23.45 12.40 -25.38
CA ARG A 43 -22.45 13.20 -24.65
C ARG A 43 -22.24 12.73 -23.21
N ARG A 44 -23.28 12.28 -22.52
CA ARG A 44 -23.14 11.75 -21.14
C ARG A 44 -22.45 10.40 -21.13
N VAL A 45 -22.79 9.50 -22.05
CA VAL A 45 -22.13 8.19 -22.19
C VAL A 45 -20.65 8.36 -22.58
N ALA A 46 -20.35 9.24 -23.54
CA ALA A 46 -18.98 9.57 -23.92
C ALA A 46 -18.20 10.21 -22.76
N SER A 47 -18.86 11.03 -21.93
CA SER A 47 -18.25 11.61 -20.72
C SER A 47 -17.93 10.53 -19.67
N VAL A 48 -18.80 9.54 -19.47
CA VAL A 48 -18.55 8.43 -18.52
C VAL A 48 -17.43 7.52 -19.05
N ALA A 49 -17.50 7.11 -20.32
CA ALA A 49 -16.47 6.29 -20.94
C ALA A 49 -15.10 7.00 -20.97
N GLY A 50 -15.08 8.28 -21.35
CA GLY A 50 -13.90 9.13 -21.28
C GLY A 50 -13.36 9.25 -19.85
N SER A 51 -14.24 9.40 -18.86
CA SER A 51 -13.83 9.43 -17.44
C SER A 51 -13.20 8.11 -17.02
N ILE A 52 -13.74 6.95 -17.42
CA ILE A 52 -13.15 5.65 -17.10
C ILE A 52 -11.74 5.52 -17.72
N VAL A 53 -11.58 5.86 -19.00
CA VAL A 53 -10.27 5.83 -19.67
C VAL A 53 -9.28 6.79 -19.00
N CYS A 54 -9.70 8.03 -18.77
CA CYS A 54 -8.91 9.03 -18.05
C CYS A 54 -8.59 8.59 -16.62
N THR A 55 -9.49 7.88 -15.95
CA THR A 55 -9.23 7.32 -14.61
C THR A 55 -8.17 6.24 -14.71
N THR A 56 -8.27 5.30 -15.64
CA THR A 56 -7.32 4.17 -15.73
C THR A 56 -5.91 4.61 -16.14
N SER A 57 -5.78 5.52 -17.11
CA SER A 57 -4.49 6.03 -17.58
C SER A 57 -3.98 7.17 -16.70
N GLY A 58 -4.87 8.07 -16.28
CA GLY A 58 -4.55 9.19 -15.41
C GLY A 58 -4.30 8.79 -13.96
N TYR A 59 -4.79 7.63 -13.51
CA TYR A 59 -4.51 7.15 -12.15
C TYR A 59 -3.01 6.98 -11.92
N VAL A 60 -2.21 6.56 -12.91
CA VAL A 60 -0.76 6.44 -12.71
C VAL A 60 -0.16 7.80 -12.38
N MET A 61 -0.46 8.84 -13.18
CA MET A 61 0.02 10.20 -12.95
C MET A 61 -0.54 10.81 -11.66
N LEU A 62 -1.84 10.59 -11.41
CA LEU A 62 -2.52 11.07 -10.21
C LEU A 62 -1.96 10.39 -8.97
N ASN A 63 -1.76 9.08 -8.99
CA ASN A 63 -1.21 8.33 -7.88
C ASN A 63 0.21 8.79 -7.56
N GLU A 64 1.05 9.09 -8.55
CA GLU A 64 2.36 9.67 -8.30
C GLU A 64 2.26 11.08 -7.71
N HIS A 65 1.38 11.94 -8.23
CA HIS A 65 1.17 13.29 -7.69
C HIS A 65 0.55 13.28 -6.29
N VAL A 66 -0.42 12.41 -6.03
CA VAL A 66 -1.07 12.25 -4.72
C VAL A 66 -0.10 11.60 -3.74
N GLU A 67 0.65 10.61 -4.16
CA GLU A 67 1.68 9.99 -3.32
C GLU A 67 2.73 11.01 -2.91
N HIS A 68 3.32 11.72 -3.87
CA HIS A 68 4.40 12.66 -3.58
C HIS A 68 3.90 13.97 -2.96
N GLY A 69 2.79 14.50 -3.46
CA GLY A 69 2.27 15.80 -3.10
C GLY A 69 1.26 15.81 -1.95
N ILE A 70 0.63 14.68 -1.63
CA ILE A 70 -0.34 14.59 -0.52
C ILE A 70 0.19 13.66 0.57
N PHE A 71 0.49 12.41 0.25
CA PHE A 71 0.88 11.42 1.27
C PHE A 71 2.31 11.62 1.81
N LYS A 72 3.26 11.94 0.93
CA LYS A 72 4.64 12.30 1.30
C LYS A 72 4.80 13.77 1.62
N SER A 73 3.73 14.57 1.48
CA SER A 73 3.78 15.97 1.88
C SER A 73 4.05 16.10 3.37
N TYR A 74 4.80 17.13 3.74
CA TYR A 74 5.08 17.45 5.13
C TYR A 74 3.79 17.54 5.95
N THR A 75 2.73 18.16 5.41
CA THR A 75 1.48 18.39 6.15
C THR A 75 0.77 17.12 6.57
N LEU A 76 0.50 16.20 5.63
CA LEU A 76 -0.22 14.96 5.97
C LEU A 76 0.67 14.02 6.78
N HIS A 77 1.97 13.94 6.44
CA HIS A 77 2.92 13.17 7.22
C HIS A 77 2.94 13.67 8.68
N SER A 78 3.21 14.96 8.93
CA SER A 78 3.22 15.56 10.27
C SER A 78 1.89 15.40 11.00
N HIS A 79 0.75 15.50 10.31
CA HIS A 79 -0.54 15.21 10.91
C HIS A 79 -0.62 13.77 11.44
N TRP A 80 -0.15 12.81 10.64
CA TRP A 80 -0.08 11.41 11.05
C TRP A 80 0.96 11.15 12.13
N GLU A 81 2.10 11.83 12.09
CA GLU A 81 3.09 11.76 13.17
C GLU A 81 2.49 12.23 14.49
N LEU A 82 1.71 13.32 14.46
CA LEU A 82 1.01 13.83 15.63
C LEU A 82 -0.04 12.83 16.11
N ALA A 83 -0.87 12.28 15.20
CA ALA A 83 -1.88 11.28 15.55
C ALA A 83 -1.26 10.01 16.15
N GLY A 84 -0.15 9.53 15.58
CA GLY A 84 0.58 8.37 16.10
C GLY A 84 1.25 8.62 17.44
N SER A 85 1.70 9.84 17.72
CA SER A 85 2.25 10.19 19.04
C SER A 85 1.19 10.23 20.15
N GLN A 86 -0.09 10.32 19.78
CA GLN A 86 -1.21 10.18 20.70
C GLN A 86 -1.64 8.71 20.91
N ALA A 87 -1.18 7.78 20.06
CA ALA A 87 -1.43 6.37 20.25
C ALA A 87 -0.65 5.88 21.47
N ARG A 88 -1.37 5.52 22.53
CA ARG A 88 -0.78 5.03 23.78
C ARG A 88 -0.78 3.52 23.78
N LEU A 89 0.41 2.92 23.86
CA LEU A 89 0.52 1.50 24.15
C LEU A 89 0.01 1.25 25.59
N PRO A 90 -0.80 0.21 25.82
CA PRO A 90 -1.28 -0.12 27.16
C PRO A 90 -0.11 -0.24 28.14
N ASN A 91 -0.32 0.08 29.41
CA ASN A 91 0.76 -0.04 30.41
C ASN A 91 1.23 -1.49 30.48
N GLY A 92 2.52 -1.70 30.24
CA GLY A 92 3.15 -3.00 30.38
C GLY A 92 3.35 -3.28 31.86
N THR A 93 2.92 -4.45 32.31
CA THR A 93 3.38 -5.01 33.59
C THR A 93 4.69 -5.76 33.37
N ALA A 94 5.41 -6.10 34.43
CA ALA A 94 6.60 -6.95 34.35
C ALA A 94 6.30 -8.30 33.65
N ASP A 95 5.07 -8.81 33.81
CA ASP A 95 4.62 -10.06 33.20
C ASP A 95 4.08 -9.91 31.77
N SER A 96 3.92 -8.67 31.28
CA SER A 96 3.43 -8.43 29.92
C SER A 96 4.47 -8.87 28.90
N PRO A 97 4.09 -9.59 27.83
CA PRO A 97 5.02 -9.98 26.78
C PRO A 97 5.55 -8.75 26.05
N LEU A 98 6.81 -8.80 25.66
CA LEU A 98 7.41 -7.78 24.78
C LEU A 98 6.80 -7.91 23.37
N LEU A 99 6.26 -6.82 22.83
CA LEU A 99 5.82 -6.78 21.45
C LEU A 99 7.04 -6.58 20.55
N VAL A 100 7.24 -7.47 19.59
CA VAL A 100 8.39 -7.42 18.69
C VAL A 100 7.88 -7.27 17.26
N PHE A 101 8.05 -6.08 16.69
CA PHE A 101 7.89 -5.91 15.25
C PHE A 101 9.19 -6.33 14.56
N GLN A 102 9.21 -7.57 14.06
CA GLN A 102 10.29 -8.04 13.20
C GLN A 102 10.12 -7.42 11.82
N HIS A 103 10.59 -6.17 11.68
CA HIS A 103 10.38 -5.36 10.50
C HIS A 103 11.25 -5.88 9.37
N ILE A 104 10.63 -6.26 8.25
CA ILE A 104 11.32 -6.56 7.00
C ILE A 104 11.36 -5.26 6.18
N PRO A 105 12.51 -4.84 5.62
CA PRO A 105 12.59 -3.61 4.87
C PRO A 105 11.57 -3.56 3.72
N ARG A 106 10.98 -2.38 3.51
CA ARG A 106 10.05 -2.07 2.40
C ARG A 106 8.71 -2.81 2.46
N THR A 107 8.29 -3.24 3.64
CA THR A 107 6.96 -3.85 3.89
C THR A 107 6.02 -2.93 4.68
N SER A 108 6.13 -1.60 4.49
CA SER A 108 5.32 -0.56 5.16
C SER A 108 5.54 -0.42 6.68
N GLY A 109 6.68 -0.86 7.21
CA GLY A 109 6.95 -0.73 8.65
C GLY A 109 7.01 0.70 9.18
N ASP A 110 7.40 1.68 8.37
CA ASP A 110 7.44 3.09 8.78
C ASP A 110 6.04 3.71 8.82
N SER A 111 5.17 3.31 7.88
CA SER A 111 3.76 3.69 7.92
C SER A 111 3.10 3.13 9.18
N MET A 112 3.28 1.84 9.49
CA MET A 112 2.71 1.25 10.70
C MET A 112 3.23 1.91 11.97
N GLN A 113 4.54 2.16 12.07
CA GLN A 113 5.11 2.88 13.20
C GLN A 113 4.49 4.28 13.34
N THR A 114 4.35 5.01 12.23
CA THR A 114 3.77 6.35 12.22
C THR A 114 2.30 6.36 12.65
N HIS A 115 1.51 5.34 12.29
CA HIS A 115 0.06 5.35 12.48
C HIS A 115 -0.44 4.56 13.70
N LEU A 116 0.30 3.58 14.22
CA LEU A 116 -0.18 2.67 15.28
C LEU A 116 0.58 2.76 16.60
N PHE A 117 1.90 2.91 16.57
CA PHE A 117 2.72 2.70 17.78
C PHE A 117 3.95 3.62 17.85
N ARG A 118 3.78 4.91 17.54
CA ARG A 118 4.83 5.94 17.66
C ARG A 118 5.00 6.46 19.09
N ASP A 119 4.82 5.60 20.10
CA ASP A 119 5.06 5.97 21.49
C ASP A 119 6.57 6.03 21.74
N LYS A 120 7.15 7.24 21.67
CA LYS A 120 8.59 7.46 21.87
C LYS A 120 9.09 7.03 23.25
N THR A 121 8.21 6.87 24.23
CA THR A 121 8.60 6.52 25.61
C THR A 121 8.71 5.02 25.83
N SER A 122 7.99 4.22 25.04
CA SER A 122 7.89 2.76 25.26
C SER A 122 8.13 1.91 24.02
N ALA A 123 8.29 2.54 22.85
CA ALA A 123 8.68 1.92 21.60
C ALA A 123 10.12 2.28 21.25
N PHE A 124 10.97 1.26 21.18
CA PHE A 124 12.33 1.37 20.68
C PHE A 124 12.40 0.95 19.20
N SER A 125 13.17 1.68 18.38
CA SER A 125 13.21 1.46 16.92
C SER A 125 14.64 1.51 16.41
N SER A 126 15.15 0.38 15.92
CA SER A 126 16.50 0.22 15.34
C SER A 126 16.49 0.03 13.81
N SER A 127 15.37 0.31 13.14
CA SER A 127 15.16 -0.02 11.73
C SER A 127 15.60 1.06 10.74
N SER A 128 16.88 1.44 10.71
CA SER A 128 17.37 2.37 9.68
C SER A 128 17.93 1.63 8.47
N PRO A 129 17.27 1.68 7.29
CA PRO A 129 17.72 0.96 6.12
C PRO A 129 18.74 1.79 5.31
N TRP A 130 19.32 2.87 5.84
CA TRP A 130 20.15 3.74 5.02
C TRP A 130 21.56 3.17 4.85
N PRO A 131 22.09 3.06 3.62
CA PRO A 131 23.42 2.49 3.42
C PRO A 131 24.55 3.21 4.14
N HIS A 132 24.44 4.52 4.35
CA HIS A 132 25.45 5.30 5.08
C HIS A 132 25.37 5.11 6.61
N GLU A 133 24.23 4.63 7.11
CA GLU A 133 24.04 4.25 8.52
C GLU A 133 24.35 2.77 8.75
N PHE A 134 24.43 1.98 7.67
CA PHE A 134 24.93 0.61 7.68
C PHE A 134 26.43 0.61 7.96
N SER A 135 26.77 0.75 9.23
CA SER A 135 28.13 0.75 9.74
C SER A 135 28.59 -0.66 10.12
N LYS A 136 29.91 -0.81 10.31
CA LYS A 136 30.49 -2.02 10.92
C LYS A 136 29.94 -2.34 12.33
N LYS A 137 29.22 -1.43 13.01
CA LYS A 137 28.57 -1.73 14.31
C LYS A 137 27.55 -2.86 14.17
N TRP A 138 27.01 -3.05 12.97
CA TRP A 138 26.08 -4.11 12.60
C TRP A 138 26.82 -5.29 11.95
N ALA A 139 28.10 -5.55 12.24
CA ALA A 139 28.82 -6.60 11.52
C ALA A 139 28.23 -8.01 11.73
N GLU A 140 27.52 -8.24 12.83
CA GLU A 140 27.08 -9.58 13.25
C GLU A 140 25.63 -9.67 13.72
N THR A 141 25.05 -8.58 14.24
CA THR A 141 23.70 -8.58 14.84
C THR A 141 22.97 -7.26 14.61
N PHE A 142 21.65 -7.35 14.45
CA PHE A 142 20.74 -6.21 14.44
C PHE A 142 20.16 -5.85 15.83
N LEU A 143 20.59 -6.57 16.86
CA LEU A 143 20.24 -6.32 18.26
C LEU A 143 21.53 -6.15 19.08
N PRO A 144 22.19 -4.97 19.02
CA PRO A 144 23.40 -4.72 19.80
C PRO A 144 23.11 -4.83 21.31
N ALA A 145 24.15 -5.06 22.11
CA ALA A 145 24.02 -5.27 23.56
C ALA A 145 23.21 -4.16 24.26
N GLU A 146 23.44 -2.90 23.90
CA GLU A 146 22.69 -1.74 24.40
C GLU A 146 21.17 -1.85 24.13
N ASP A 147 20.77 -2.42 23.00
CA ASP A 147 19.36 -2.60 22.65
C ASP A 147 18.78 -3.86 23.29
N LEU A 148 19.59 -4.92 23.42
CA LEU A 148 19.24 -6.12 24.17
C LEU A 148 18.90 -5.78 25.63
N GLU A 149 19.70 -4.94 26.29
CA GLU A 149 19.42 -4.47 27.66
C GLU A 149 18.05 -3.79 27.75
N LYS A 150 17.72 -2.91 26.80
CA LYS A 150 16.39 -2.25 26.74
C LYS A 150 15.24 -3.24 26.59
N THR A 151 15.44 -4.37 25.88
CA THR A 151 14.38 -5.39 25.74
C THR A 151 14.00 -6.05 27.07
N MET A 152 14.93 -6.03 28.04
CA MET A 152 14.75 -6.59 29.37
C MET A 152 14.11 -5.60 30.35
N GLU A 153 14.07 -4.30 30.02
CA GLU A 153 13.40 -3.31 30.83
C GLU A 153 11.87 -3.50 30.82
N PRO A 154 11.19 -3.56 31.98
CA PRO A 154 9.74 -3.67 32.04
C PRO A 154 8.98 -2.51 31.36
N SER A 155 9.60 -1.33 31.31
CA SER A 155 9.11 -0.13 30.62
C SER A 155 9.06 -0.28 29.10
N THR A 156 9.91 -1.13 28.52
CA THR A 156 9.93 -1.39 27.08
C THR A 156 8.78 -2.31 26.72
N LYS A 157 7.82 -1.76 25.97
CA LYS A 157 6.59 -2.48 25.57
C LYS A 157 6.70 -3.01 24.15
N LEU A 158 7.40 -2.27 23.29
CA LEU A 158 7.54 -2.59 21.88
C LEU A 158 8.97 -2.32 21.40
N ILE A 159 9.51 -3.26 20.62
CA ILE A 159 10.71 -3.03 19.83
C ILE A 159 10.39 -3.23 18.35
N LYS A 160 11.03 -2.42 17.48
CA LYS A 160 10.98 -2.52 16.02
C LYS A 160 12.41 -2.53 15.49
N GLY A 161 12.73 -3.49 14.64
CA GLY A 161 14.07 -3.57 14.06
C GLY A 161 14.16 -4.60 12.95
N TYR A 162 15.28 -4.59 12.25
CA TYR A 162 15.66 -5.64 11.29
C TYR A 162 16.21 -6.86 12.03
N TYR A 163 15.51 -7.30 13.08
CA TYR A 163 15.99 -8.40 13.90
C TYR A 163 15.90 -9.71 13.12
N SER A 164 16.99 -10.47 13.15
CA SER A 164 17.02 -11.84 12.63
C SER A 164 16.41 -12.83 13.64
N ARG A 165 16.11 -14.07 13.22
CA ARG A 165 15.62 -15.11 14.13
C ARG A 165 16.60 -15.34 15.28
N ARG A 166 17.90 -15.33 14.99
CA ARG A 166 18.96 -15.44 15.98
C ARG A 166 18.91 -14.33 17.02
N ASP A 167 18.74 -13.08 16.59
CA ASP A 167 18.63 -11.94 17.50
C ASP A 167 17.46 -12.14 18.47
N LEU A 168 16.31 -12.57 17.96
CA LEU A 168 15.10 -12.78 18.78
C LEU A 168 15.26 -13.91 19.81
N GLN A 169 16.11 -14.91 19.54
CA GLN A 169 16.40 -15.99 20.49
C GLN A 169 17.22 -15.50 21.69
N THR A 170 17.99 -14.43 21.55
CA THR A 170 18.76 -13.85 22.66
C THR A 170 17.89 -13.14 23.69
N ILE A 171 16.69 -12.69 23.29
CA ILE A 171 15.71 -12.06 24.17
C ILE A 171 15.06 -13.13 25.06
N LYS A 172 15.43 -13.12 26.36
CA LYS A 172 14.97 -14.09 27.37
C LYS A 172 13.56 -13.81 27.92
N ARG A 173 12.98 -12.66 27.58
CA ARG A 173 11.62 -12.27 27.97
C ARG A 173 10.57 -12.94 27.06
N SER A 174 9.39 -13.23 27.61
CA SER A 174 8.22 -13.61 26.81
C SER A 174 7.93 -12.54 25.75
N LYS A 175 7.66 -12.96 24.51
CA LYS A 175 7.53 -12.06 23.37
C LYS A 175 6.38 -12.46 22.46
N LYS A 176 5.73 -11.46 21.86
CA LYS A 176 4.78 -11.63 20.75
C LYS A 176 5.38 -10.99 19.51
N VAL A 177 5.85 -11.84 18.60
CA VAL A 177 6.46 -11.40 17.34
C VAL A 177 5.38 -11.19 16.31
N PHE A 178 5.45 -10.10 15.57
CA PHE A 178 4.64 -9.89 14.38
C PHE A 178 5.50 -9.34 13.24
N THR A 179 5.09 -9.60 12.01
CA THR A 179 5.83 -9.17 10.81
C THR A 179 4.89 -8.88 9.64
N PHE A 180 5.45 -8.23 8.62
CA PHE A 180 4.77 -7.96 7.35
C PHE A 180 5.63 -8.43 6.20
N LEU A 181 5.04 -9.21 5.31
CA LEU A 181 5.63 -9.69 4.07
C LEU A 181 5.26 -8.77 2.91
N ARG A 182 5.99 -8.90 1.81
CA ARG A 182 5.71 -8.24 0.52
C ARG A 182 6.24 -9.11 -0.60
N HIS A 183 5.61 -9.04 -1.78
CA HIS A 183 6.07 -9.75 -2.96
C HIS A 183 7.59 -9.51 -3.18
N PRO A 184 8.44 -10.56 -3.20
CA PRO A 184 9.90 -10.42 -3.12
C PRO A 184 10.51 -9.49 -4.16
N VAL A 185 10.09 -9.62 -5.42
CA VAL A 185 10.57 -8.79 -6.53
C VAL A 185 10.20 -7.32 -6.30
N GLU A 186 8.95 -7.05 -5.90
CA GLU A 186 8.47 -5.68 -5.66
C GLU A 186 9.15 -5.05 -4.45
N ARG A 187 9.44 -5.86 -3.41
CA ARG A 187 10.17 -5.44 -2.22
C ARG A 187 11.57 -4.97 -2.58
N VAL A 188 12.32 -5.78 -3.32
CA VAL A 188 13.71 -5.49 -3.72
C VAL A 188 13.79 -4.31 -4.68
N LEU A 189 12.93 -4.25 -5.70
CA LEU A 189 12.89 -3.10 -6.60
C LEU A 189 12.50 -1.80 -5.86
N SER A 190 11.58 -1.89 -4.89
CA SER A 190 11.24 -0.75 -4.04
C SER A 190 12.39 -0.32 -3.13
N LEU A 191 13.25 -1.24 -2.69
CA LEU A 191 14.46 -0.94 -1.93
C LEU A 191 15.46 -0.16 -2.77
N PHE A 192 15.76 -0.64 -3.98
CA PHE A 192 16.66 0.06 -4.91
C PHE A 192 16.13 1.44 -5.31
N HIS A 193 14.82 1.56 -5.56
CA HIS A 193 14.20 2.85 -5.83
C HIS A 193 14.32 3.83 -4.64
N MET A 194 14.25 3.33 -3.39
CA MET A 194 14.40 4.17 -2.20
C MET A 194 15.83 4.67 -2.02
N ILE A 195 16.80 3.77 -2.20
CA ILE A 195 18.21 4.08 -1.96
C ILE A 195 18.74 5.07 -2.99
N LYS A 196 18.09 5.19 -4.17
CA LYS A 196 18.45 6.04 -5.32
C LYS A 196 19.96 6.17 -5.41
N PRO A 197 20.65 5.25 -6.12
CA PRO A 197 22.09 5.30 -6.19
C PRO A 197 22.54 6.72 -6.56
N LYS A 198 23.11 7.45 -5.60
CA LYS A 198 24.03 8.54 -5.88
C LYS A 198 25.34 7.90 -6.35
N CYS A 199 25.24 7.02 -7.35
CA CYS A 199 26.39 6.41 -7.99
C CYS A 199 27.07 7.54 -8.75
N VAL A 200 28.13 8.05 -8.12
CA VAL A 200 29.25 8.80 -8.68
C VAL A 200 29.11 9.09 -10.17
N GLY A 201 28.68 10.32 -10.50
CA GLY A 201 28.92 10.93 -11.80
C GLY A 201 28.15 10.41 -13.00
N VAL A 202 27.19 9.47 -12.86
CA VAL A 202 26.27 9.16 -13.97
C VAL A 202 25.10 10.15 -13.91
N PRO A 203 24.95 11.05 -14.91
CA PRO A 203 23.85 11.99 -14.95
C PRO A 203 22.50 11.25 -14.88
N LEU A 204 21.61 11.69 -14.00
CA LEU A 204 20.32 11.03 -13.74
C LEU A 204 19.41 10.94 -14.97
N ASP A 205 19.70 11.74 -15.99
CA ASP A 205 19.09 11.77 -17.31
C ASP A 205 19.42 10.54 -18.17
N GLU A 206 20.49 9.80 -17.89
CA GLU A 206 20.78 8.49 -18.50
C GLU A 206 20.28 7.30 -17.65
N VAL A 207 19.93 7.57 -16.40
CA VAL A 207 19.27 6.58 -15.53
C VAL A 207 17.76 6.57 -15.78
N THR A 208 17.37 6.48 -17.05
CA THR A 208 16.15 5.79 -17.50
C THR A 208 16.27 4.30 -17.16
N PHE A 209 16.32 3.99 -15.85
CA PHE A 209 16.53 2.65 -15.28
C PHE A 209 15.45 1.64 -15.70
N LEU A 210 14.35 2.12 -16.29
CA LEU A 210 13.20 1.34 -16.73
C LEU A 210 12.77 1.58 -18.19
N GLU A 211 13.25 2.63 -18.86
CA GLU A 211 12.67 3.03 -20.17
C GLU A 211 13.52 2.70 -21.41
N LYS A 212 14.80 2.29 -21.27
CA LYS A 212 15.68 2.15 -22.45
C LYS A 212 16.53 0.87 -22.60
N GLY A 213 16.40 -0.15 -21.76
CA GLY A 213 17.38 -1.25 -21.75
C GLY A 213 16.83 -2.66 -21.91
N ASN A 214 16.56 -3.10 -23.14
CA ASN A 214 16.21 -4.49 -23.48
C ASN A 214 17.29 -5.56 -23.17
N ASN A 215 18.43 -5.20 -22.55
CA ASN A 215 19.57 -6.12 -22.31
C ASN A 215 20.13 -6.02 -20.88
N MET A 216 19.29 -5.76 -19.89
CA MET A 216 19.70 -5.58 -18.49
C MET A 216 19.68 -6.91 -17.72
N CYS A 217 20.39 -7.92 -18.21
CA CYS A 217 20.44 -9.24 -17.58
C CYS A 217 21.90 -9.57 -17.23
N ILE A 218 22.14 -10.09 -16.02
CA ILE A 218 23.43 -10.57 -15.49
C ILE A 218 24.43 -9.49 -15.08
N SER A 219 24.96 -8.68 -15.99
CA SER A 219 26.08 -7.79 -15.61
C SER A 219 25.59 -6.70 -14.66
N THR A 220 24.41 -6.12 -14.88
CA THR A 220 23.99 -4.92 -14.15
C THR A 220 23.34 -5.20 -12.82
N PHE A 221 22.63 -6.31 -12.55
CA PHE A 221 22.09 -6.57 -11.21
C PHE A 221 23.19 -7.05 -10.26
N GLY A 222 24.03 -7.98 -10.72
CA GLY A 222 25.26 -8.36 -10.02
C GLY A 222 26.20 -7.16 -9.82
N LYS A 223 26.40 -6.31 -10.84
CA LYS A 223 27.07 -5.02 -10.71
C LYS A 223 26.26 -4.02 -9.89
N LEU A 224 24.95 -4.02 -9.82
CA LEU A 224 24.20 -3.07 -8.99
C LEU A 224 24.51 -3.36 -7.52
N ILE A 225 24.55 -4.66 -7.20
CA ILE A 225 24.92 -5.14 -5.89
C ILE A 225 26.44 -4.93 -5.64
N SER A 226 27.30 -5.05 -6.66
CA SER A 226 28.79 -5.00 -6.50
C SER A 226 29.53 -3.72 -6.91
N THR A 227 28.94 -2.82 -7.71
CA THR A 227 29.53 -1.59 -8.29
C THR A 227 28.90 -0.29 -7.83
N CYS A 228 27.76 -0.34 -7.12
CA CYS A 228 27.33 0.86 -6.40
C CYS A 228 28.37 1.14 -5.30
N ALA A 229 28.65 2.42 -5.02
CA ALA A 229 29.53 2.84 -3.92
C ALA A 229 29.01 2.47 -2.51
N TYR A 230 28.03 1.57 -2.42
CA TYR A 230 27.51 1.01 -1.19
C TYR A 230 28.25 -0.29 -0.86
N PRO A 231 28.48 -0.60 0.42
CA PRO A 231 29.07 -1.89 0.80
C PRO A 231 28.22 -3.03 0.24
N TRP A 232 28.85 -3.96 -0.51
CA TRP A 232 28.22 -5.20 -0.99
C TRP A 232 27.36 -5.88 0.11
N ASP A 233 27.87 -5.85 1.33
CA ASP A 233 27.23 -6.38 2.53
C ASP A 233 25.83 -5.83 2.76
N TYR A 234 25.59 -4.54 2.53
CA TYR A 234 24.27 -3.92 2.69
C TYR A 234 23.28 -4.53 1.68
N SER A 235 23.64 -4.51 0.40
CA SER A 235 22.77 -4.95 -0.69
C SER A 235 22.45 -6.44 -0.56
N CYS A 236 23.47 -7.26 -0.24
CA CYS A 236 23.25 -8.68 0.03
C CYS A 236 22.32 -8.89 1.26
N THR A 237 22.56 -8.15 2.35
CA THR A 237 21.80 -8.27 3.61
C THR A 237 20.31 -7.95 3.43
N PHE A 238 19.97 -6.92 2.66
CA PHE A 238 18.57 -6.47 2.53
C PHE A 238 17.88 -6.87 1.22
N ALA A 239 18.59 -7.24 0.16
CA ALA A 239 17.98 -7.65 -1.10
C ALA A 239 17.85 -9.18 -1.21
N LEU A 240 18.97 -9.90 -1.18
CA LEU A 240 19.07 -11.31 -1.57
C LEU A 240 18.42 -12.23 -0.53
N ASN A 241 17.30 -12.88 -0.87
CA ASN A 241 16.56 -13.80 0.00
C ASN A 241 16.36 -13.27 1.45
N SER A 242 16.25 -11.95 1.61
CA SER A 242 16.43 -11.32 2.92
C SER A 242 15.26 -11.57 3.86
N MET A 243 14.04 -11.82 3.35
CA MET A 243 12.92 -12.19 4.21
C MET A 243 13.16 -13.55 4.84
N THR A 244 13.58 -14.51 4.02
CA THR A 244 13.87 -15.89 4.45
C THR A 244 15.02 -15.92 5.44
N TRP A 245 16.13 -15.25 5.14
CA TRP A 245 17.28 -15.18 6.04
C TRP A 245 16.95 -14.46 7.34
N GLN A 246 16.19 -13.36 7.30
CA GLN A 246 15.77 -12.65 8.51
C GLN A 246 14.85 -13.51 9.40
N LEU A 247 13.92 -14.25 8.81
CA LEU A 247 12.95 -15.06 9.55
C LEU A 247 13.48 -16.44 9.98
N GLY A 248 14.43 -17.02 9.25
CA GLY A 248 14.90 -18.38 9.44
C GLY A 248 16.30 -18.53 10.03
N GLY A 249 17.16 -17.50 9.91
CA GLY A 249 18.57 -17.59 10.28
C GLY A 249 19.18 -16.22 10.59
N ASP A 250 20.38 -15.98 10.07
CA ASP A 250 21.09 -14.70 10.18
C ASP A 250 20.77 -13.78 9.00
N GLN A 251 20.31 -12.57 9.28
CA GLN A 251 19.98 -11.60 8.24
C GLN A 251 21.26 -11.07 7.55
N HIS A 252 22.35 -10.88 8.30
CA HIS A 252 23.61 -10.36 7.76
C HIS A 252 24.23 -11.31 6.75
N CYS A 253 24.54 -10.80 5.57
CA CYS A 253 25.11 -11.58 4.47
C CYS A 253 26.36 -12.38 4.87
N ALA A 254 27.28 -11.76 5.62
CA ALA A 254 28.54 -12.36 6.06
C ALA A 254 28.34 -13.60 6.96
N SER A 255 27.18 -13.71 7.61
CA SER A 255 26.88 -14.80 8.55
C SER A 255 26.04 -15.94 7.95
N ARG A 256 25.63 -15.83 6.67
CA ARG A 256 24.73 -16.81 6.02
C ARG A 256 25.42 -18.10 5.59
N SER A 257 26.74 -18.09 5.43
CA SER A 257 27.50 -19.18 4.79
C SER A 257 27.49 -20.51 5.54
N ALA A 258 27.09 -20.53 6.82
CA ALA A 258 27.12 -21.73 7.65
C ALA A 258 25.84 -22.57 7.59
N ALA A 259 24.73 -22.05 7.06
CA ALA A 259 23.42 -22.70 7.13
C ALA A 259 22.96 -23.23 5.76
N ASP A 260 22.32 -24.41 5.77
CA ASP A 260 21.65 -24.95 4.59
C ASP A 260 20.42 -24.11 4.22
N ALA A 261 20.27 -23.79 2.94
CA ALA A 261 19.23 -22.91 2.44
C ALA A 261 17.81 -23.46 2.69
N ASN A 262 17.61 -24.77 2.53
CA ASN A 262 16.30 -25.40 2.75
C ASN A 262 15.96 -25.45 4.23
N GLU A 263 16.96 -25.68 5.09
CA GLU A 263 16.77 -25.61 6.53
C GLU A 263 16.37 -24.19 6.99
N VAL A 264 17.02 -23.16 6.47
CA VAL A 264 16.67 -21.75 6.77
C VAL A 264 15.25 -21.45 6.30
N LEU A 265 14.86 -21.91 5.11
CA LEU A 265 13.51 -21.76 4.59
C LEU A 265 12.47 -22.47 5.47
N ALA A 266 12.75 -23.70 5.93
CA ALA A 266 11.87 -24.42 6.85
C ALA A 266 11.69 -23.67 8.18
N ARG A 267 12.79 -23.16 8.75
CA ARG A 267 12.75 -22.33 9.97
C ARG A 267 12.01 -21.00 9.74
N ALA A 268 12.11 -20.40 8.56
CA ALA A 268 11.38 -19.18 8.21
C ALA A 268 9.86 -19.44 8.12
N LYS A 269 9.44 -20.54 7.49
CA LYS A 269 8.02 -20.98 7.47
C LYS A 269 7.52 -21.20 8.90
N GLN A 270 8.29 -21.91 9.72
CA GLN A 270 7.96 -22.12 11.14
C GLN A 270 7.87 -20.79 11.92
N ALA A 271 8.78 -19.84 11.70
CA ALA A 271 8.72 -18.52 12.34
C ALA A 271 7.39 -17.80 12.06
N LEU A 272 6.90 -17.89 10.82
CA LEU A 272 5.64 -17.28 10.43
C LEU A 272 4.44 -17.96 11.07
N GLU A 273 4.48 -19.29 11.30
CA GLU A 273 3.43 -20.00 12.03
C GLU A 273 3.44 -19.68 13.54
N GLU A 274 4.62 -19.46 14.11
CA GLU A 274 4.81 -19.09 15.52
C GLU A 274 4.50 -17.61 15.79
N ALA A 275 4.48 -16.77 14.75
CA ALA A 275 4.22 -15.35 14.88
C ALA A 275 2.79 -15.08 15.38
N ALA A 276 2.65 -14.11 16.28
CA ALA A 276 1.35 -13.67 16.77
C ALA A 276 0.51 -12.98 15.68
N PHE A 277 1.16 -12.45 14.64
CA PHE A 277 0.50 -11.87 13.48
C PHE A 277 1.44 -11.82 12.26
N VAL A 278 0.91 -12.18 11.09
CA VAL A 278 1.58 -12.06 9.80
C VAL A 278 0.70 -11.24 8.87
N GLY A 279 1.16 -10.03 8.52
CA GLY A 279 0.50 -9.16 7.55
C GLY A 279 1.19 -9.18 6.19
N PHE A 280 0.52 -8.62 5.19
CA PHE A 280 1.05 -8.44 3.85
C PHE A 280 0.93 -6.97 3.44
N TYR A 281 1.96 -6.45 2.79
CA TYR A 281 1.95 -5.11 2.20
C TYR A 281 0.77 -4.95 1.24
N GLU A 282 0.47 -5.99 0.47
CA GLU A 282 -0.57 -6.01 -0.56
C GLU A 282 -2.00 -5.97 0.00
N THR A 283 -2.17 -6.31 1.28
CA THR A 283 -3.44 -6.24 2.03
C THR A 283 -3.33 -5.34 3.25
N LEU A 284 -2.43 -4.34 3.20
CA LEU A 284 -2.18 -3.43 4.33
C LEU A 284 -3.45 -2.73 4.83
N ASP A 285 -4.42 -2.49 3.94
CA ASP A 285 -5.72 -1.90 4.28
C ASP A 285 -6.49 -2.73 5.30
N ALA A 286 -6.56 -4.04 5.12
CA ALA A 286 -7.22 -4.97 6.04
C ALA A 286 -6.29 -5.39 7.20
N ASP A 287 -5.02 -5.65 6.90
CA ASP A 287 -4.05 -6.16 7.88
C ASP A 287 -3.67 -5.13 8.94
N PHE A 288 -3.77 -3.84 8.63
CA PHE A 288 -3.61 -2.78 9.62
C PHE A 288 -4.66 -2.89 10.74
N TRP A 289 -5.93 -3.11 10.37
CA TRP A 289 -7.02 -3.23 11.35
C TRP A 289 -6.93 -4.54 12.10
N ALA A 290 -6.63 -5.64 11.41
CA ALA A 290 -6.41 -6.93 12.04
C ALA A 290 -5.22 -6.87 13.03
N LEU A 291 -4.13 -6.17 12.69
CA LEU A 291 -3.01 -5.95 13.60
C LEU A 291 -3.46 -5.14 14.83
N LYS A 292 -4.21 -4.05 14.62
CA LYS A 292 -4.75 -3.23 15.71
C LYS A 292 -5.62 -4.06 16.66
N GLU A 293 -6.45 -4.95 16.13
CA GLU A 293 -7.36 -5.77 16.93
C GLU A 293 -6.65 -6.91 17.67
N ASN A 294 -5.72 -7.60 17.01
CA ASN A 294 -5.07 -8.80 17.56
C ASN A 294 -3.85 -8.50 18.43
N ILE A 295 -3.05 -7.50 18.07
CA ILE A 295 -1.79 -7.17 18.76
C ILE A 295 -1.94 -5.94 19.65
N PHE A 296 -2.77 -4.97 19.24
CA PHE A 296 -2.91 -3.68 19.91
C PHE A 296 -4.35 -3.37 20.38
N PRO A 297 -5.10 -4.31 20.99
CA PRO A 297 -6.52 -4.10 21.28
C PRO A 297 -6.79 -2.89 22.19
N GLY A 298 -5.84 -2.58 23.08
CA GLY A 298 -5.90 -1.44 24.01
C GLY A 298 -5.44 -0.10 23.43
N VAL A 299 -4.90 -0.06 22.21
CA VAL A 299 -4.47 1.20 21.59
C VAL A 299 -5.69 2.01 21.18
N GLN A 300 -5.80 3.20 21.77
CA GLN A 300 -6.83 4.17 21.43
C GLN A 300 -6.33 5.08 20.31
N LEU A 301 -7.11 5.14 19.23
CA LEU A 301 -6.84 6.03 18.10
C LEU A 301 -7.83 7.22 18.14
N PRO A 302 -7.41 8.43 17.77
CA PRO A 302 -8.33 9.55 17.56
C PRO A 302 -9.45 9.18 16.56
N ARG A 303 -10.68 9.66 16.79
CA ARG A 303 -11.87 9.26 16.00
C ARG A 303 -11.73 9.47 14.49
N TYR A 304 -10.93 10.43 14.05
CA TYR A 304 -10.72 10.72 12.62
C TYR A 304 -9.68 9.80 11.96
N VAL A 305 -8.78 9.18 12.73
CA VAL A 305 -7.68 8.34 12.21
C VAL A 305 -8.22 7.16 11.39
N PRO A 306 -9.23 6.40 11.86
CA PRO A 306 -9.80 5.32 11.06
C PRO A 306 -10.35 5.78 9.72
N ALA A 307 -11.08 6.88 9.68
CA ALA A 307 -11.66 7.41 8.44
C ALA A 307 -10.58 7.86 7.45
N ALA A 308 -9.57 8.58 7.93
CA ALA A 308 -8.47 9.06 7.10
C ALA A 308 -7.57 7.91 6.62
N PHE A 309 -7.34 6.89 7.44
CA PHE A 309 -6.63 5.68 7.04
C PHE A 309 -7.43 4.92 5.99
N TRP A 310 -8.73 4.69 6.21
CA TRP A 310 -9.59 3.99 5.26
C TRP A 310 -9.64 4.70 3.89
N LEU A 311 -9.74 6.03 3.88
CA LEU A 311 -9.69 6.80 2.64
C LEU A 311 -8.33 6.65 1.93
N GLY A 312 -7.23 6.75 2.68
CA GLY A 312 -5.89 6.57 2.11
C GLY A 312 -5.64 5.15 1.60
N ALA A 313 -6.09 4.15 2.34
CA ALA A 313 -6.05 2.74 1.98
C ALA A 313 -6.88 2.47 0.72
N TRP A 314 -8.11 3.01 0.65
CA TRP A 314 -8.97 2.90 -0.53
C TRP A 314 -8.29 3.51 -1.76
N LEU A 315 -7.79 4.74 -1.68
CA LEU A 315 -7.10 5.40 -2.80
C LEU A 315 -5.81 4.69 -3.23
N SER A 316 -5.12 4.03 -2.29
CA SER A 316 -3.87 3.31 -2.54
C SER A 316 -4.08 1.84 -2.91
N LEU A 317 -5.30 1.32 -2.84
CA LEU A 317 -5.58 -0.10 -3.10
C LEU A 317 -5.06 -0.59 -4.47
N PRO A 318 -5.24 0.13 -5.60
CA PRO A 318 -4.65 -0.28 -6.87
C PRO A 318 -3.13 -0.41 -6.78
N ARG A 319 -2.46 0.52 -6.10
CA ARG A 319 -1.01 0.50 -5.90
C ARG A 319 -0.56 -0.68 -5.04
N LEU A 320 -1.31 -1.03 -4.00
CA LEU A 320 -0.96 -2.14 -3.11
C LEU A 320 -1.04 -3.49 -3.83
N ARG A 321 -1.93 -3.64 -4.82
CA ARG A 321 -2.17 -4.90 -5.53
C ARG A 321 -1.57 -5.00 -6.93
N VAL A 322 -1.00 -3.91 -7.44
CA VAL A 322 -0.33 -3.91 -8.74
C VAL A 322 1.17 -4.06 -8.55
N LEU A 323 1.76 -4.96 -9.34
CA LEU A 323 3.20 -5.19 -9.45
C LEU A 323 3.89 -4.01 -10.16
N LYS A 324 3.90 -2.85 -9.49
CA LYS A 324 4.30 -1.54 -10.06
C LYS A 324 5.71 -1.59 -10.64
N PHE A 325 6.66 -2.17 -9.92
CA PHE A 325 8.07 -2.08 -10.29
C PHE A 325 8.45 -3.11 -11.34
N SER A 326 7.90 -4.33 -11.25
CA SER A 326 8.21 -5.40 -12.20
C SER A 326 7.49 -5.24 -13.55
N ALA A 327 6.36 -4.53 -13.60
CA ALA A 327 5.62 -4.30 -14.85
C ALA A 327 6.42 -3.57 -15.96
N GLY A 328 7.49 -2.86 -15.61
CA GLY A 328 8.34 -2.15 -16.56
C GLY A 328 9.63 -2.90 -16.96
N LEU A 329 9.82 -4.14 -16.48
CA LEU A 329 11.04 -4.93 -16.76
C LEU A 329 10.78 -5.97 -17.85
N SER A 330 11.83 -6.32 -18.60
CA SER A 330 11.79 -7.46 -19.52
C SER A 330 11.75 -8.78 -18.74
N ASP A 331 11.21 -9.83 -19.38
CA ASP A 331 11.13 -11.16 -18.78
C ASP A 331 12.52 -11.68 -18.35
N ASP A 332 13.55 -11.48 -19.17
CA ASP A 332 14.94 -11.85 -18.83
C ASP A 332 15.44 -11.17 -17.54
N ALA A 333 15.14 -9.88 -17.36
CA ALA A 333 15.54 -9.14 -16.17
C ALA A 333 14.79 -9.63 -14.93
N LEU A 334 13.49 -9.94 -15.09
CA LEU A 334 12.67 -10.51 -14.02
C LEU A 334 13.16 -11.90 -13.62
N ASP A 335 13.48 -12.75 -14.59
CA ASP A 335 13.98 -14.10 -14.34
C ASP A 335 15.34 -14.06 -13.64
N CYS A 336 16.22 -13.14 -14.02
CA CYS A 336 17.47 -12.88 -13.30
C CYS A 336 17.24 -12.49 -11.83
N ILE A 337 16.28 -11.59 -11.56
CA ILE A 337 15.94 -11.21 -10.18
C ILE A 337 15.34 -12.39 -9.42
N ARG A 338 14.43 -13.15 -10.04
CA ARG A 338 13.78 -14.32 -9.42
C ARG A 338 14.79 -15.39 -9.03
N GLN A 339 15.79 -15.66 -9.85
CA GLN A 339 16.86 -16.60 -9.54
C GLN A 339 17.65 -16.23 -8.28
N HIS A 340 17.73 -14.95 -7.93
CA HIS A 340 18.40 -14.47 -6.72
C HIS A 340 17.46 -14.33 -5.51
N LEU A 341 16.16 -14.57 -5.70
CA LEU A 341 15.10 -14.43 -4.71
C LEU A 341 14.26 -15.72 -4.60
N ASP A 342 14.81 -16.85 -4.99
CA ASP A 342 14.15 -18.16 -5.04
C ASP A 342 13.53 -18.55 -3.68
N LEU A 343 14.29 -18.43 -2.59
CA LEU A 343 13.81 -18.75 -1.24
C LEU A 343 12.72 -17.79 -0.78
N ASP A 344 12.89 -16.48 -1.04
CA ASP A 344 11.88 -15.47 -0.69
C ASP A 344 10.58 -15.68 -1.47
N LEU A 345 10.67 -16.09 -2.75
CA LEU A 345 9.52 -16.43 -3.59
C LEU A 345 8.80 -17.66 -3.04
N GLU A 346 9.53 -18.74 -2.74
CA GLU A 346 8.92 -19.94 -2.17
C GLU A 346 8.27 -19.66 -0.80
N LEU A 347 8.96 -18.90 0.07
CA LEU A 347 8.41 -18.49 1.37
C LEU A 347 7.14 -17.66 1.20
N TYR A 348 7.15 -16.68 0.28
CA TYR A 348 6.01 -15.79 0.05
C TYR A 348 4.81 -16.54 -0.54
N GLU A 349 5.02 -17.40 -1.54
CA GLU A 349 3.96 -18.23 -2.12
C GLU A 349 3.34 -19.19 -1.09
N TRP A 350 4.17 -19.81 -0.26
CA TRP A 350 3.70 -20.63 0.86
C TRP A 350 2.88 -19.79 1.83
N ALA A 351 3.36 -18.60 2.21
CA ALA A 351 2.68 -17.71 3.15
C ALA A 351 1.34 -17.20 2.59
N LEU A 352 1.27 -16.88 1.29
CA LEU A 352 0.01 -16.53 0.63
C LEU A 352 -1.01 -17.65 0.76
N LYS A 353 -0.65 -18.89 0.40
CA LYS A 353 -1.55 -20.05 0.52
C LYS A 353 -1.99 -20.28 1.96
N ARG A 354 -1.10 -20.04 2.93
CA ARG A 354 -1.35 -20.28 4.35
C ARG A 354 -2.24 -19.22 5.00
N PHE A 355 -2.00 -17.94 4.70
CA PHE A 355 -2.57 -16.81 5.45
C PHE A 355 -3.50 -15.91 4.62
N LYS A 356 -3.34 -15.87 3.29
CA LYS A 356 -4.06 -14.97 2.36
C LYS A 356 -4.40 -15.67 1.02
N PRO A 357 -5.16 -16.78 1.03
CA PRO A 357 -5.42 -17.54 -0.20
C PRO A 357 -6.19 -16.74 -1.26
N ASP A 358 -6.93 -15.70 -0.85
CA ASP A 358 -7.72 -14.85 -1.74
C ASP A 358 -6.96 -13.63 -2.28
N LEU A 359 -5.69 -13.44 -1.91
CA LEU A 359 -4.90 -12.32 -2.39
C LEU A 359 -4.51 -12.52 -3.85
N VAL A 360 -5.00 -11.62 -4.70
CA VAL A 360 -4.65 -11.55 -6.13
C VAL A 360 -3.79 -10.33 -6.40
N LEU A 361 -2.67 -10.55 -7.09
CA LEU A 361 -1.81 -9.49 -7.61
C LEU A 361 -2.00 -9.30 -9.10
N TYR A 362 -1.91 -8.05 -9.52
CA TYR A 362 -2.13 -7.64 -10.90
C TYR A 362 -0.82 -7.17 -11.52
N THR A 363 -0.55 -7.59 -12.75
CA THR A 363 0.63 -7.12 -13.51
C THR A 363 0.46 -5.69 -14.04
N SER A 364 -0.75 -5.14 -14.00
CA SER A 364 -1.03 -3.78 -14.48
C SER A 364 -2.22 -3.15 -13.76
N TYR A 365 -2.24 -1.81 -13.70
CA TYR A 365 -3.40 -1.06 -13.20
C TYR A 365 -4.67 -1.35 -14.01
N ARG A 366 -4.55 -1.53 -15.33
CA ARG A 366 -5.69 -1.92 -16.16
C ARG A 366 -6.28 -3.26 -15.71
N GLY A 367 -5.43 -4.27 -15.47
CA GLY A 367 -5.87 -5.55 -14.92
C GLY A 367 -6.62 -5.39 -13.60
N PHE A 368 -6.08 -4.58 -12.69
CA PHE A 368 -6.72 -4.27 -11.40
C PHE A 368 -8.12 -3.66 -11.58
N PHE A 369 -8.25 -2.60 -12.38
CA PHE A 369 -9.53 -1.90 -12.56
C PHE A 369 -10.59 -2.79 -13.24
N TRP A 370 -10.17 -3.73 -14.10
CA TRP A 370 -11.07 -4.72 -14.70
C TRP A 370 -11.50 -5.79 -13.69
N GLY A 371 -10.58 -6.22 -12.81
CA GLY A 371 -10.88 -7.13 -11.71
C GLY A 371 -11.75 -6.52 -10.60
N HIS A 372 -11.82 -5.18 -10.53
CA HIS A 372 -12.56 -4.45 -9.49
C HIS A 372 -13.52 -3.41 -10.08
N PRO A 373 -14.58 -3.82 -10.81
CA PRO A 373 -15.48 -2.89 -11.49
C PRO A 373 -16.19 -1.93 -10.53
N CYS A 374 -16.58 -2.38 -9.33
CA CYS A 374 -17.20 -1.52 -8.32
C CYS A 374 -16.27 -0.39 -7.87
N TYR A 375 -14.97 -0.69 -7.70
CA TYR A 375 -13.97 0.32 -7.36
C TYR A 375 -13.83 1.34 -8.51
N THR A 376 -13.70 0.85 -9.75
CA THR A 376 -13.59 1.67 -10.96
C THR A 376 -14.78 2.60 -11.14
N LEU A 377 -16.01 2.09 -10.98
CA LEU A 377 -17.23 2.88 -11.09
C LEU A 377 -17.33 3.94 -10.00
N THR A 378 -16.97 3.59 -8.76
CA THR A 378 -16.97 4.53 -7.63
C THR A 378 -15.97 5.65 -7.86
N LEU A 379 -14.74 5.33 -8.26
CA LEU A 379 -13.70 6.32 -8.55
C LEU A 379 -14.10 7.22 -9.73
N GLY A 380 -14.62 6.64 -10.80
CA GLY A 380 -15.14 7.38 -11.96
C GLY A 380 -16.28 8.33 -11.58
N PHE A 381 -17.21 7.89 -10.73
CA PHE A 381 -18.30 8.72 -10.22
C PHE A 381 -17.79 9.89 -9.37
N LEU A 382 -16.82 9.66 -8.47
CA LEU A 382 -16.21 10.73 -7.68
C LEU A 382 -15.53 11.78 -8.57
N LEU A 383 -14.81 11.36 -9.62
CA LEU A 383 -14.19 12.27 -10.58
C LEU A 383 -15.24 13.07 -11.37
N LEU A 384 -16.36 12.46 -11.74
CA LEU A 384 -17.49 13.15 -12.36
C LEU A 384 -18.12 14.19 -11.42
N LEU A 385 -18.25 13.89 -10.14
CA LEU A 385 -18.75 14.85 -9.15
C LEU A 385 -17.78 16.03 -8.97
N LEU A 386 -16.48 15.76 -8.86
CA LEU A 386 -15.46 16.80 -8.70
C LEU A 386 -15.37 17.72 -9.92
N THR A 387 -15.41 17.15 -11.13
CA THR A 387 -15.43 17.94 -12.37
C THR A 387 -16.71 18.75 -12.51
N SER A 388 -17.86 18.19 -12.13
CA SER A 388 -19.15 18.91 -12.13
C SER A 388 -19.16 20.07 -11.12
N ALA A 389 -18.64 19.85 -9.91
CA ALA A 389 -18.51 20.88 -8.89
C ALA A 389 -17.56 22.00 -9.35
N CYS A 390 -16.40 21.65 -9.93
CA CYS A 390 -15.47 22.62 -10.49
C CYS A 390 -16.10 23.46 -11.61
N GLN A 391 -16.79 22.82 -12.56
CA GLN A 391 -17.52 23.54 -13.62
C GLN A 391 -18.61 24.46 -13.06
N TYR A 392 -19.32 24.01 -12.01
CA TYR A 392 -20.32 24.83 -11.34
C TYR A 392 -19.68 26.05 -10.67
N CYS A 393 -18.59 25.88 -9.92
CA CYS A 393 -17.83 26.97 -9.31
C CYS A 393 -17.31 27.95 -10.37
N CYS A 394 -16.72 27.47 -11.48
CA CYS A 394 -16.26 28.33 -12.57
C CYS A 394 -17.40 29.14 -13.20
N ARG A 395 -18.61 28.57 -13.32
CA ARG A 395 -19.79 29.30 -13.81
C ARG A 395 -20.26 30.37 -12.84
N LEU A 396 -20.17 30.11 -11.54
CA LEU A 396 -20.50 31.10 -10.51
C LEU A 396 -19.48 32.24 -10.51
N CYS A 397 -18.17 31.94 -10.57
CA CYS A 397 -17.12 32.94 -10.63
C CYS A 397 -17.16 33.76 -11.95
N GLY A 398 -17.42 33.11 -13.09
CA GLY A 398 -17.51 33.78 -14.39
C GLY A 398 -18.71 34.71 -14.53
N ARG A 399 -19.79 34.48 -13.77
CA ARG A 399 -20.93 35.41 -13.68
C ARG A 399 -20.67 36.58 -12.73
N ALA A 400 -19.71 36.44 -11.82
CA ALA A 400 -19.32 37.49 -10.88
C ALA A 400 -18.26 38.44 -11.43
N ALA A 401 -17.70 38.18 -12.63
CA ALA A 401 -16.88 39.16 -13.32
C ALA A 401 -17.74 40.41 -13.58
N PRO A 402 -17.42 41.57 -12.99
CA PRO A 402 -18.15 42.79 -13.27
C PRO A 402 -18.08 42.99 -14.77
N ARG A 403 -19.23 43.15 -15.45
CA ARG A 403 -19.23 43.73 -16.78
C ARG A 403 -18.55 45.08 -16.59
N GLU A 404 -17.28 45.19 -16.99
CA GLU A 404 -16.60 46.48 -17.10
C GLU A 404 -17.59 47.38 -17.82
N SER A 405 -18.14 48.31 -17.04
CA SER A 405 -19.18 49.20 -17.49
C SER A 405 -18.57 49.93 -18.68
N SER A 406 -19.12 49.70 -19.86
CA SER A 406 -18.76 50.31 -21.14
C SER A 406 -19.00 51.84 -21.13
N ALA A 407 -19.11 52.45 -19.96
CA ALA A 407 -19.50 53.82 -19.69
C ALA A 407 -18.32 54.81 -19.75
N ALA A 408 -17.15 54.40 -20.24
CA ALA A 408 -15.99 55.30 -20.42
C ALA A 408 -15.52 55.43 -21.88
N ARG A 409 -16.41 55.28 -22.87
CA ARG A 409 -16.22 55.98 -24.15
C ARG A 409 -16.73 57.41 -23.98
N GLY A 410 -15.93 58.22 -23.29
CA GLY A 410 -16.02 59.66 -23.45
C GLY A 410 -15.70 60.01 -24.90
N GLN A 411 -16.69 60.52 -25.62
CA GLN A 411 -16.40 61.60 -26.57
C GLN A 411 -16.01 62.80 -25.71
N PRO A 412 -14.83 63.39 -25.95
CA PRO A 412 -14.88 64.82 -26.23
C PRO A 412 -13.89 65.29 -27.32
N SER A 413 -14.46 66.20 -28.12
CA SER A 413 -13.90 67.28 -28.96
C SER A 413 -12.82 66.94 -29.98
#